data_AF-A0A9P8F137-F1
#
_entry.id   AF-A0A9P8F137-F1
#
_cell.length_a   1.000
_cell.length_b   1.000
_cell.length_c   1.000
_cell.angle_alpha   90.00
_cell.angle_beta   90.00
_cell.angle_gamma   90.00
#
_symmetry.space_group_name_H-M   'P 1'
#
loop_
_entity.id
_entity.type
_entity.pdbx_description
1 polymer ?
#
loop_
_entity_poly.entity_id
_entity_poly.type
_entity_poly.pdbx_seq_one_letter_code
_entity_poly.pdbx_strand_id
1 'polypeptide(L)'
;MVQSSILGFPRMGRLRDLKKANEAYWAGKLSRDDLLAEGKRLRGEHWKIQKDAGVDIIPSNDFAFYDHVLDHIQMFNAIPERYSKHGLDPLDEYFAMGRGHQRDGIDVPSLEMVKWFDSNYHYVKPTLQDNQTFKLASNPKPVRDFLEAKETGITTRPVLLGPVSFLALGKADRGQSVEPITLLEKLLPVYEQLLQELKKAGAETVQIDEPVLVFDLPAKVKEAFKPAYEKLSAAQGPQIVLATYFGDIVHNFDVVDAAFKNLYALHVDLVRHPEQLQQVIDHLGPKQILSAGVVDGRNIWKTNFKKAIEVVETAVQKLGKDRVIVASS
;
A
#
# COMPACT_ATOMS: atom_id res chain seq x y z
N MET A 1 -25.32 -6.55 7.52
CA MET A 1 -25.17 -5.17 6.99
C MET A 1 -23.93 -5.21 6.12
N VAL A 2 -23.92 -4.52 4.97
CA VAL A 2 -22.73 -4.47 4.10
C VAL A 2 -21.68 -3.62 4.80
N GLN A 3 -20.43 -4.09 4.87
CA GLN A 3 -19.35 -3.35 5.53
C GLN A 3 -18.87 -2.19 4.67
N SER A 4 -18.35 -1.15 5.32
CA SER A 4 -17.70 0.03 4.74
C SER A 4 -16.18 -0.04 4.88
N SER A 5 -15.45 0.44 3.88
CA SER A 5 -13.98 0.42 3.84
C SER A 5 -13.41 1.70 3.27
N ILE A 6 -12.29 2.14 3.83
CA ILE A 6 -11.41 3.17 3.23
C ILE A 6 -10.08 2.50 2.87
N LEU A 7 -9.55 2.78 1.68
CA LEU A 7 -8.27 2.20 1.22
C LEU A 7 -7.05 2.91 1.80
N GLY A 8 -7.17 4.20 2.09
CA GLY A 8 -6.13 5.04 2.70
C GLY A 8 -6.66 6.43 3.02
N PHE A 9 -6.00 7.15 3.92
CA PHE A 9 -6.43 8.47 4.39
C PHE A 9 -5.38 9.56 4.13
N PRO A 10 -5.77 10.81 3.80
CA PRO A 10 -4.81 11.89 3.57
C PRO A 10 -3.96 12.17 4.82
N ARG A 11 -2.65 11.99 4.68
CA ARG A 11 -1.66 12.08 5.77
C ARG A 11 -1.29 13.49 6.24
N MET A 12 -1.58 14.52 5.44
CA MET A 12 -0.99 15.85 5.66
C MET A 12 -1.51 16.57 6.91
N GLY A 13 -2.67 16.16 7.44
CA GLY A 13 -3.38 16.88 8.48
C GLY A 13 -4.23 18.02 7.93
N ARG A 14 -5.24 18.43 8.69
CA ARG A 14 -6.24 19.44 8.30
C ARG A 14 -5.61 20.76 7.85
N LEU A 15 -4.48 21.15 8.43
CA LEU A 15 -3.78 22.40 8.14
C LEU A 15 -2.38 22.16 7.58
N ARG A 16 -2.14 20.98 6.96
CA ARG A 16 -0.82 20.53 6.50
C ARG A 16 0.21 20.45 7.63
N ASP A 17 -0.25 20.03 8.80
CA ASP A 17 0.52 19.85 10.03
C ASP A 17 1.78 19.01 9.79
N LEU A 18 1.67 17.92 9.03
CA LEU A 18 2.81 17.06 8.67
C LEU A 18 3.86 17.81 7.85
N LYS A 19 3.44 18.67 6.91
CA LYS A 19 4.37 19.48 6.10
C LYS A 19 5.16 20.41 7.02
N LYS A 20 4.47 21.12 7.92
CA LYS A 20 5.09 22.04 8.86
C LYS A 20 6.09 21.34 9.77
N ALA A 21 5.73 20.17 10.30
CA ALA A 21 6.59 19.38 11.17
C ALA A 21 7.84 18.85 10.43
N ASN A 22 7.65 18.26 9.25
CA ASN A 22 8.77 17.80 8.41
C ASN A 22 9.74 18.94 8.06
N GLU A 23 9.22 20.09 7.62
CA GLU A 23 10.07 21.24 7.26
C GLU A 23 10.79 21.83 8.48
N ALA A 24 10.14 21.85 9.65
CA ALA A 24 10.77 22.28 10.89
C ALA A 24 11.89 21.31 11.31
N TYR A 25 11.67 19.99 11.20
CA TYR A 25 12.69 18.97 11.45
C TYR A 25 13.89 19.12 10.50
N TRP A 26 13.61 19.23 9.19
CA TRP A 26 14.67 19.46 8.19
C TRP A 26 15.38 20.80 8.38
N ALA A 27 14.78 21.78 9.04
CA ALA A 27 15.45 23.04 9.38
C ALA A 27 16.19 22.99 10.73
N GLY A 28 16.21 21.86 11.44
CA GLY A 28 16.80 21.73 12.78
C GLY A 28 16.02 22.45 13.88
N LYS A 29 14.75 22.80 13.63
CA LYS A 29 13.86 23.53 14.55
C LYS A 29 12.90 22.64 15.32
N LEU A 30 12.87 21.35 15.00
CA LEU A 30 12.04 20.33 15.63
C LEU A 30 12.93 19.12 15.91
N SER A 31 12.81 18.52 17.09
CA SER A 31 13.55 17.29 17.37
C SER A 31 12.95 16.12 16.61
N ARG A 32 13.72 15.03 16.50
CA ARG A 32 13.24 13.77 15.94
C ARG A 32 12.01 13.25 16.68
N ASP A 33 12.07 13.25 18.01
CA ASP A 33 11.02 12.69 18.84
C ASP A 33 9.74 13.52 18.75
N ASP A 34 9.84 14.85 18.64
CA ASP A 34 8.69 15.72 18.39
C ASP A 34 8.06 15.47 17.01
N LEU A 35 8.88 15.23 15.97
CA LEU A 35 8.35 14.88 14.64
C LEU A 35 7.62 13.53 14.68
N LEU A 36 8.20 12.53 15.34
CA LEU A 36 7.57 11.21 15.49
C LEU A 36 6.27 11.30 16.31
N ALA A 37 6.25 12.13 17.36
CA ALA A 37 5.07 12.41 18.16
C ALA A 37 3.96 13.08 17.34
N GLU A 38 4.30 14.04 16.47
CA GLU A 38 3.33 14.67 15.56
C GLU A 38 2.77 13.67 14.54
N GLY A 39 3.61 12.79 14.01
CA GLY A 39 3.15 11.68 13.16
C GLY A 39 2.17 10.75 13.88
N LYS A 40 2.46 10.39 15.14
CA LYS A 40 1.57 9.59 16.00
C LYS A 40 0.25 10.32 16.28
N ARG A 41 0.30 11.61 16.59
CA ARG A 41 -0.89 12.46 16.82
C ARG A 41 -1.81 12.46 15.60
N LEU A 42 -1.25 12.67 14.41
CA LEU A 42 -2.01 12.69 13.15
C LEU A 42 -2.67 11.34 12.84
N ARG A 43 -1.94 10.23 13.00
CA ARG A 43 -2.52 8.89 12.81
C ARG A 43 -3.69 8.65 13.76
N GLY A 44 -3.52 8.94 15.05
CA GLY A 44 -4.59 8.82 16.05
C GLY A 44 -5.82 9.68 15.72
N GLU A 45 -5.62 10.92 15.31
CA GLU A 45 -6.71 11.81 14.87
C GLU A 45 -7.45 11.24 13.65
N HIS A 46 -6.72 10.79 12.63
CA HIS A 46 -7.30 10.27 11.39
C HIS A 46 -8.05 8.95 11.60
N TRP A 47 -7.53 8.02 12.42
CA TRP A 47 -8.27 6.81 12.77
C TRP A 47 -9.54 7.13 13.55
N LYS A 48 -9.48 8.10 14.46
CA LYS A 48 -10.66 8.56 15.21
C LYS A 48 -11.72 9.16 14.29
N ILE A 49 -11.34 9.99 13.32
CA ILE A 49 -12.27 10.56 12.32
C ILE A 49 -13.03 9.43 11.60
N GLN A 50 -12.33 8.41 11.16
CA GLN A 50 -12.92 7.29 10.41
C GLN A 50 -13.83 6.44 11.30
N LYS A 51 -13.41 6.15 12.54
CA LYS A 51 -14.23 5.41 13.51
C LYS A 51 -15.48 6.18 13.91
N ASP A 52 -15.37 7.48 14.18
CA ASP A 52 -16.51 8.34 14.51
C ASP A 52 -17.51 8.46 13.35
N ALA A 53 -17.03 8.33 12.11
CA ALA A 53 -17.87 8.27 10.90
C ALA A 53 -18.56 6.90 10.69
N GLY A 54 -18.24 5.90 11.52
CA GLY A 54 -18.82 4.54 11.43
C GLY A 54 -18.17 3.65 10.37
N VAL A 55 -16.94 3.92 9.96
CA VAL A 55 -16.20 3.06 9.01
C VAL A 55 -15.87 1.73 9.68
N ASP A 56 -16.27 0.62 9.06
CA ASP A 56 -16.03 -0.74 9.59
C ASP A 56 -14.58 -1.18 9.41
N ILE A 57 -14.00 -0.88 8.24
CA ILE A 57 -12.65 -1.30 7.86
C ILE A 57 -11.77 -0.06 7.66
N ILE A 58 -11.02 0.27 8.71
CA ILE A 58 -10.15 1.45 8.79
C ILE A 58 -8.71 1.05 8.39
N PRO A 59 -8.03 1.75 7.49
CA PRO A 59 -6.67 1.44 7.09
C PRO A 59 -5.64 1.80 8.17
N SER A 60 -4.53 1.07 8.19
CA SER A 60 -3.27 1.49 8.81
C SER A 60 -2.11 1.24 7.87
N ASN A 61 -0.94 1.82 8.17
CA ASN A 61 0.24 1.87 7.29
C ASN A 61 0.09 2.77 6.03
N ASP A 62 -1.09 3.37 5.83
CA ASP A 62 -1.36 4.38 4.79
C ASP A 62 -0.66 5.73 5.06
N PHE A 63 -0.44 6.07 6.34
CA PHE A 63 0.37 7.23 6.73
C PHE A 63 1.83 7.04 6.34
N ALA A 64 2.48 8.08 5.81
CA ALA A 64 3.91 8.07 5.49
C ALA A 64 4.51 9.46 5.71
N PHE A 65 5.73 9.57 6.26
CA PHE A 65 6.35 10.89 6.47
C PHE A 65 6.71 11.57 5.15
N TYR A 66 7.04 10.81 4.11
CA TYR A 66 7.44 11.34 2.81
C TYR A 66 6.81 10.59 1.64
N ASP A 67 6.89 9.27 1.61
CA ASP A 67 6.25 8.43 0.58
C ASP A 67 6.08 6.99 1.07
N HIS A 68 4.92 6.40 0.78
CA HIS A 68 4.63 5.02 1.15
C HIS A 68 5.50 3.99 0.39
N VAL A 69 5.90 4.23 -0.86
CA VAL A 69 6.83 3.32 -1.55
C VAL A 69 8.22 3.41 -0.92
N LEU A 70 8.65 4.62 -0.56
CA LEU A 70 9.86 4.83 0.24
C LEU A 70 9.82 4.10 1.59
N ASP A 71 8.66 4.07 2.27
CA ASP A 71 8.51 3.28 3.50
C ASP A 71 8.81 1.79 3.24
N HIS A 72 8.37 1.26 2.10
CA HIS A 72 8.64 -0.13 1.71
C HIS A 72 10.12 -0.38 1.37
N ILE A 73 10.78 0.58 0.71
CA ILE A 73 12.22 0.52 0.44
C ILE A 73 13.00 0.35 1.76
N GLN A 74 12.70 1.17 2.76
CA GLN A 74 13.35 1.06 4.07
C GLN A 74 12.93 -0.21 4.83
N MET A 75 11.64 -0.56 4.82
CA MET A 75 11.10 -1.73 5.50
C MET A 75 11.74 -3.04 5.02
N PHE A 76 12.06 -3.15 3.73
CA PHE A 76 12.69 -4.34 3.15
C PHE A 76 14.23 -4.28 3.11
N ASN A 77 14.83 -3.27 3.75
CA ASN A 77 16.26 -2.99 3.70
C ASN A 77 16.80 -2.94 2.24
N ALA A 78 16.02 -2.37 1.32
CA ALA A 78 16.38 -2.18 -0.09
C ALA A 78 17.12 -0.85 -0.32
N ILE A 79 17.94 -0.45 0.66
CA ILE A 79 18.57 0.87 0.76
C ILE A 79 19.93 0.82 0.04
N PRO A 80 20.18 1.65 -0.99
CA PRO A 80 21.49 1.68 -1.64
C PRO A 80 22.62 2.05 -0.68
N GLU A 81 23.80 1.45 -0.89
CA GLU A 81 24.98 1.61 -0.03
C GLU A 81 25.37 3.08 0.21
N ARG A 82 25.13 3.96 -0.78
CA ARG A 82 25.40 5.39 -0.65
C ARG A 82 24.67 6.06 0.52
N TYR A 83 23.57 5.50 1.01
CA TYR A 83 22.88 6.00 2.20
C TYR A 83 23.29 5.21 3.46
N SER A 84 23.28 3.88 3.38
CA SER A 84 23.45 3.01 4.56
C SER A 84 24.85 2.99 5.16
N LYS A 85 25.89 3.29 4.35
CA LYS A 85 27.28 3.37 4.85
C LYS A 85 27.52 4.48 5.88
N HIS A 86 26.61 5.44 5.99
CA HIS A 86 26.76 6.59 6.87
C HIS A 86 26.25 6.37 8.30
N GLY A 87 25.53 5.27 8.56
CA GLY A 87 25.03 4.95 9.90
C GLY A 87 24.09 6.02 10.47
N LEU A 88 23.33 6.69 9.61
CA LEU A 88 22.34 7.71 10.01
C LEU A 88 21.22 7.08 10.85
N ASP A 89 20.53 7.91 11.64
CA ASP A 89 19.25 7.48 12.24
C ASP A 89 18.29 7.03 11.12
N PRO A 90 17.47 5.99 11.33
CA PRO A 90 16.54 5.52 10.30
C PRO A 90 15.65 6.63 9.72
N LEU A 91 15.23 7.63 10.50
CA LEU A 91 14.43 8.74 9.98
C LEU A 91 15.24 9.66 9.06
N ASP A 92 16.50 9.90 9.38
CA ASP A 92 17.38 10.71 8.55
C ASP A 92 17.81 9.98 7.28
N GLU A 93 18.04 8.66 7.35
CA GLU A 93 18.30 7.82 6.17
C GLU A 93 17.07 7.77 5.24
N TYR A 94 15.87 7.67 5.82
CA TYR A 94 14.61 7.74 5.09
C TYR A 94 14.50 9.06 4.33
N PHE A 95 14.72 10.20 5.00
CA PHE A 95 14.70 11.49 4.32
C PHE A 95 15.87 11.67 3.34
N ALA A 96 17.05 11.11 3.61
CA ALA A 96 18.18 11.15 2.68
C ALA A 96 17.81 10.51 1.33
N MET A 97 17.14 9.37 1.35
CA MET A 97 16.63 8.74 0.13
C MET A 97 15.57 9.59 -0.59
N GLY A 98 14.68 10.26 0.15
CA GLY A 98 13.58 11.04 -0.44
C GLY A 98 13.99 12.41 -0.98
N ARG A 99 14.98 13.06 -0.38
CA ARG A 99 15.31 14.49 -0.63
C ARG A 99 16.81 14.81 -0.60
N GLY A 100 17.67 13.81 -0.52
CA GLY A 100 19.12 13.96 -0.41
C GLY A 100 19.57 14.38 1.00
N HIS A 101 20.87 14.32 1.23
CA HIS A 101 21.47 14.69 2.50
C HIS A 101 22.81 15.41 2.26
N GLN A 102 22.94 16.61 2.81
CA GLN A 102 24.05 17.55 2.62
C GLN A 102 24.49 18.17 3.96
N ARG A 103 24.95 17.32 4.89
CA ARG A 103 25.34 17.70 6.26
C ARG A 103 26.52 16.86 6.72
N ASP A 104 27.29 17.39 7.65
CA ASP A 104 28.38 16.66 8.33
C ASP A 104 29.38 15.99 7.37
N GLY A 105 29.64 16.63 6.22
CA GLY A 105 30.54 16.11 5.18
C GLY A 105 29.93 15.01 4.29
N ILE A 106 28.66 14.67 4.46
CA ILE A 106 27.89 13.76 3.62
C ILE A 106 27.17 14.58 2.54
N ASP A 107 27.39 14.24 1.28
CA ASP A 107 26.67 14.78 0.13
C ASP A 107 26.16 13.61 -0.73
N VAL A 108 24.87 13.31 -0.60
CA VAL A 108 24.21 12.24 -1.35
C VAL A 108 22.91 12.76 -1.98
N PRO A 109 22.69 12.53 -3.29
CA PRO A 109 21.46 12.93 -3.96
C PRO A 109 20.29 12.07 -3.50
N SER A 110 19.06 12.52 -3.75
CA SER A 110 17.87 11.69 -3.55
C SER A 110 17.80 10.55 -4.56
N LEU A 111 16.94 9.57 -4.26
CA LEU A 111 16.43 8.64 -5.25
C LEU A 111 15.51 9.36 -6.25
N GLU A 112 15.27 8.70 -7.38
CA GLU A 112 14.37 9.20 -8.42
C GLU A 112 12.92 9.16 -7.94
N MET A 113 12.20 10.26 -8.18
CA MET A 113 10.76 10.34 -7.97
C MET A 113 10.04 10.52 -9.31
N VAL A 114 8.97 9.76 -9.51
CA VAL A 114 8.11 9.85 -10.70
C VAL A 114 6.65 9.89 -10.30
N LYS A 115 5.77 10.26 -11.23
CA LYS A 115 4.32 10.26 -10.98
C LYS A 115 3.83 8.87 -10.60
N TRP A 116 2.93 8.82 -9.63
CA TRP A 116 2.19 7.63 -9.25
C TRP A 116 1.01 7.47 -10.20
N PHE A 117 1.16 6.59 -11.19
CA PHE A 117 0.16 6.33 -12.23
C PHE A 117 -0.27 7.63 -12.92
N ASP A 118 -1.56 7.81 -13.19
CA ASP A 118 -2.14 8.99 -13.82
C ASP A 118 -2.47 10.12 -12.81
N SER A 119 -2.02 9.98 -11.55
CA SER A 119 -2.26 10.98 -10.51
C SER A 119 -1.21 12.11 -10.52
N ASN A 120 -1.44 13.12 -9.68
CA ASN A 120 -0.44 14.16 -9.38
C ASN A 120 0.47 13.82 -8.18
N TYR A 121 0.24 12.67 -7.53
CA TYR A 121 1.13 12.17 -6.49
C TYR A 121 2.43 11.67 -7.14
N HIS A 122 3.55 11.76 -6.41
CA HIS A 122 4.84 11.25 -6.84
C HIS A 122 5.36 10.25 -5.79
N TYR A 123 5.96 9.16 -6.26
CA TYR A 123 6.56 8.14 -5.39
C TYR A 123 8.06 8.02 -5.66
N VAL A 124 8.80 7.49 -4.69
CA VAL A 124 10.22 7.18 -4.83
C VAL A 124 10.38 5.78 -5.42
N LYS A 125 11.07 5.66 -6.55
CA LYS A 125 11.27 4.36 -7.20
C LYS A 125 12.21 3.47 -6.37
N PRO A 126 11.82 2.21 -6.06
CA PRO A 126 12.75 1.21 -5.55
C PRO A 126 13.95 1.09 -6.49
N THR A 127 15.14 1.32 -5.96
CA THR A 127 16.38 1.42 -6.75
C THR A 127 17.33 0.30 -6.31
N LEU A 128 17.42 -0.75 -7.12
CA LEU A 128 17.87 -2.09 -6.70
C LEU A 128 19.21 -2.49 -7.32
N GLN A 129 19.95 -3.37 -6.65
CA GLN A 129 21.28 -3.84 -7.04
C GLN A 129 21.26 -5.21 -7.72
N ASP A 130 22.31 -5.55 -8.49
CA ASP A 130 22.46 -6.89 -9.12
C ASP A 130 22.55 -7.99 -8.06
N ASN A 131 23.25 -7.71 -6.97
CA ASN A 131 23.37 -8.60 -5.80
C ASN A 131 22.31 -8.33 -4.73
N GLN A 132 21.19 -7.65 -5.05
CA GLN A 132 20.17 -7.27 -4.07
C GLN A 132 19.72 -8.47 -3.25
N THR A 133 19.67 -8.26 -1.93
CA THR A 133 18.96 -9.10 -0.97
C THR A 133 17.98 -8.22 -0.19
N PHE A 134 17.04 -8.84 0.49
CA PHE A 134 16.04 -8.14 1.30
C PHE A 134 16.03 -8.72 2.70
N LYS A 135 15.73 -7.86 3.67
CA LYS A 135 15.56 -8.23 5.07
C LYS A 135 14.46 -7.37 5.67
N LEU A 136 13.60 -7.95 6.50
CA LEU A 136 12.61 -7.15 7.21
C LEU A 136 13.31 -6.25 8.25
N ALA A 137 12.95 -4.97 8.28
CA ALA A 137 13.36 -4.07 9.36
C ALA A 137 12.94 -4.65 10.72
N SER A 138 13.76 -4.47 11.75
CA SER A 138 13.54 -5.08 13.09
C SER A 138 12.26 -4.59 13.79
N ASN A 139 11.80 -3.39 13.45
CA ASN A 139 10.54 -2.82 13.92
C ASN A 139 9.72 -2.36 12.70
N PRO A 140 9.08 -3.31 11.97
CA PRO A 140 8.44 -3.01 10.72
C PRO A 140 7.24 -2.09 10.94
N LYS A 141 7.23 -0.97 10.21
CA LYS A 141 6.22 0.09 10.30
C LYS A 141 4.76 -0.43 10.28
N PRO A 142 4.35 -1.38 9.42
CA PRO A 142 2.97 -1.86 9.39
C PRO A 142 2.53 -2.50 10.71
N VAL A 143 3.41 -3.26 11.36
CA VAL A 143 3.13 -3.91 12.65
C VAL A 143 3.02 -2.86 13.75
N ARG A 144 3.96 -1.91 13.78
CA ARG A 144 3.96 -0.81 14.75
C ARG A 144 2.70 0.05 14.63
N ASP A 145 2.34 0.48 13.42
CA ASP A 145 1.18 1.33 13.19
C ASP A 145 -0.13 0.59 13.51
N PHE A 146 -0.22 -0.71 13.22
CA PHE A 146 -1.36 -1.54 13.62
C PHE A 146 -1.51 -1.65 15.15
N LEU A 147 -0.40 -1.94 15.86
CA LEU A 147 -0.41 -2.01 17.33
C LEU A 147 -0.76 -0.66 17.96
N GLU A 148 -0.24 0.43 17.42
CA GLU A 148 -0.56 1.80 17.86
C GLU A 148 -2.06 2.11 17.74
N ALA A 149 -2.69 1.75 16.62
CA ALA A 149 -4.14 1.90 16.46
C ALA A 149 -4.90 1.02 17.47
N LYS A 150 -4.47 -0.23 17.63
CA LYS A 150 -5.09 -1.21 18.55
C LYS A 150 -5.03 -0.76 20.00
N GLU A 151 -3.94 -0.12 20.44
CA GLU A 151 -3.80 0.49 21.78
C GLU A 151 -4.86 1.58 22.05
N THR A 152 -5.36 2.23 21.01
CA THR A 152 -6.46 3.21 21.10
C THR A 152 -7.86 2.58 21.00
N GLY A 153 -7.94 1.25 20.96
CA GLY A 153 -9.20 0.51 20.80
C GLY A 153 -9.75 0.56 19.37
N ILE A 154 -8.90 0.77 18.37
CA ILE A 154 -9.25 0.78 16.94
C ILE A 154 -8.52 -0.37 16.25
N THR A 155 -9.26 -1.37 15.78
CA THR A 155 -8.70 -2.41 14.92
C THR A 155 -8.65 -1.91 13.49
N THR A 156 -7.49 -1.95 12.86
CA THR A 156 -7.29 -1.51 11.48
C THR A 156 -6.98 -2.67 10.54
N ARG A 157 -7.07 -2.44 9.23
CA ARG A 157 -6.54 -3.31 8.17
C ARG A 157 -5.23 -2.70 7.66
N PRO A 158 -4.06 -3.33 7.91
CA PRO A 158 -2.80 -2.86 7.35
C PRO A 158 -2.83 -2.84 5.82
N VAL A 159 -2.22 -1.82 5.22
CA VAL A 159 -2.11 -1.63 3.77
C VAL A 159 -0.66 -1.80 3.35
N LEU A 160 -0.39 -2.67 2.38
CA LEU A 160 0.94 -2.94 1.85
C LEU A 160 0.94 -2.72 0.33
N LEU A 161 2.04 -2.21 -0.22
CA LEU A 161 2.31 -2.34 -1.64
C LEU A 161 2.70 -3.80 -1.93
N GLY A 162 2.05 -4.42 -2.89
CA GLY A 162 2.29 -5.81 -3.27
C GLY A 162 3.69 -6.05 -3.84
N PRO A 163 4.23 -7.27 -3.70
CA PRO A 163 5.60 -7.57 -4.09
C PRO A 163 5.83 -7.43 -5.60
N VAL A 164 4.81 -7.70 -6.43
CA VAL A 164 4.94 -7.59 -7.89
C VAL A 164 4.96 -6.12 -8.29
N SER A 165 4.04 -5.30 -7.76
CA SER A 165 4.02 -3.85 -7.98
C SER A 165 5.27 -3.17 -7.44
N PHE A 166 5.76 -3.54 -6.26
CA PHE A 166 6.99 -2.98 -5.70
C PHE A 166 8.18 -3.15 -6.67
N LEU A 167 8.34 -4.34 -7.25
CA LEU A 167 9.41 -4.61 -8.20
C LEU A 167 9.14 -3.99 -9.58
N ALA A 168 7.91 -4.09 -10.10
CA ALA A 168 7.54 -3.52 -11.39
C ALA A 168 7.66 -1.98 -11.42
N LEU A 169 7.46 -1.32 -10.29
CA LEU A 169 7.66 0.12 -10.11
C LEU A 169 9.12 0.49 -9.78
N GLY A 170 9.99 -0.50 -9.58
CA GLY A 170 11.41 -0.33 -9.33
C GLY A 170 12.23 -0.03 -10.58
N LYS A 171 13.55 0.04 -10.38
CA LYS A 171 14.59 0.16 -11.41
C LYS A 171 15.92 -0.39 -10.88
N ALA A 172 16.82 -0.74 -11.80
CA ALA A 172 18.23 -0.93 -11.45
C ALA A 172 18.86 0.39 -10.99
N ASP A 173 19.75 0.32 -10.01
CA ASP A 173 20.58 1.46 -9.61
C ASP A 173 21.66 1.78 -10.65
N ARG A 174 22.33 2.91 -10.48
CA ARG A 174 23.41 3.33 -11.38
C ARG A 174 24.52 2.28 -11.41
N GLY A 175 24.87 1.82 -12.61
CA GLY A 175 25.90 0.80 -12.81
C GLY A 175 25.43 -0.63 -12.56
N GLN A 176 24.13 -0.82 -12.27
CA GLN A 176 23.47 -2.12 -12.14
C GLN A 176 22.64 -2.40 -13.40
N SER A 177 22.31 -3.67 -13.62
CA SER A 177 21.59 -4.14 -14.82
C SER A 177 20.40 -5.05 -14.51
N VAL A 178 20.15 -5.32 -13.23
CA VAL A 178 19.07 -6.19 -12.76
C VAL A 178 17.72 -5.76 -13.31
N GLU A 179 16.98 -6.71 -13.86
CA GLU A 179 15.56 -6.53 -14.14
C GLU A 179 14.82 -6.73 -12.81
N PRO A 180 14.21 -5.70 -12.19
CA PRO A 180 13.70 -5.78 -10.82
C PRO A 180 12.81 -6.97 -10.53
N ILE A 181 11.95 -7.35 -11.47
CA ILE A 181 11.00 -8.47 -11.29
C ILE A 181 11.70 -9.81 -11.02
N THR A 182 12.94 -9.99 -11.49
CA THR A 182 13.75 -11.20 -11.26
C THR A 182 14.18 -11.37 -9.81
N LEU A 183 14.02 -10.33 -8.97
CA LEU A 183 14.32 -10.37 -7.54
C LEU A 183 13.16 -10.89 -6.68
N LEU A 184 12.03 -11.26 -7.29
CA LEU A 184 10.82 -11.70 -6.58
C LEU A 184 11.08 -12.82 -5.56
N GLU A 185 11.80 -13.87 -5.96
CA GLU A 185 12.07 -15.01 -5.07
C GLU A 185 12.83 -14.59 -3.79
N LYS A 186 13.68 -13.56 -3.89
CA LYS A 186 14.41 -13.01 -2.73
C LYS A 186 13.53 -12.11 -1.86
N LEU A 187 12.51 -11.49 -2.44
CA LEU A 187 11.61 -10.55 -1.74
C LEU A 187 10.49 -11.27 -0.99
N LEU A 188 9.93 -12.35 -1.56
CA LEU A 188 8.77 -13.04 -0.99
C LEU A 188 8.97 -13.57 0.45
N PRO A 189 10.13 -14.10 0.87
CA PRO A 189 10.35 -14.50 2.26
C PRO A 189 10.16 -13.35 3.26
N VAL A 190 10.48 -12.11 2.85
CA VAL A 190 10.35 -10.92 3.69
C VAL A 190 8.89 -10.52 3.84
N TYR A 191 8.09 -10.62 2.77
CA TYR A 191 6.63 -10.43 2.85
C TYR A 191 5.98 -11.52 3.71
N GLU A 192 6.37 -12.78 3.54
CA GLU A 192 5.85 -13.89 4.37
C GLU A 192 6.12 -13.64 5.86
N GLN A 193 7.34 -13.23 6.22
CA GLN A 193 7.68 -12.85 7.59
C GLN A 193 6.79 -11.70 8.08
N LEU A 194 6.64 -10.64 7.29
CA LEU A 194 5.80 -9.49 7.65
C LEU A 194 4.33 -9.87 7.87
N LEU A 195 3.77 -10.72 7.00
CA LEU A 195 2.41 -11.21 7.16
C LEU A 195 2.26 -12.02 8.45
N GLN A 196 3.20 -12.91 8.76
CA GLN A 196 3.17 -13.66 10.01
C GLN A 196 3.25 -12.73 11.25
N GLU A 197 4.07 -11.68 11.20
CA GLU A 197 4.16 -10.69 12.29
C GLU A 197 2.86 -9.89 12.44
N LEU A 198 2.22 -9.47 11.34
CA LEU A 198 0.90 -8.82 11.37
C LEU A 198 -0.17 -9.75 11.96
N LYS A 199 -0.17 -11.04 11.58
CA LYS A 199 -1.11 -12.02 12.14
C LYS A 199 -0.91 -12.20 13.63
N LYS A 200 0.35 -12.29 14.09
CA LYS A 200 0.71 -12.37 15.51
C LYS A 200 0.28 -11.13 16.29
N ALA A 201 0.38 -9.93 15.70
CA ALA A 201 -0.12 -8.70 16.30
C ALA A 201 -1.67 -8.67 16.43
N GLY A 202 -2.36 -9.48 15.61
CA GLY A 202 -3.80 -9.68 15.63
C GLY A 202 -4.53 -9.09 14.42
N ALA A 203 -3.82 -8.79 13.32
CA ALA A 203 -4.47 -8.39 12.08
C ALA A 203 -5.23 -9.60 11.49
N GLU A 204 -6.53 -9.43 11.23
CA GLU A 204 -7.37 -10.48 10.65
C GLU A 204 -7.30 -10.50 9.13
N THR A 205 -7.31 -9.31 8.53
CA THR A 205 -7.15 -9.08 7.09
C THR A 205 -6.01 -8.09 6.83
N VAL A 206 -5.47 -8.13 5.61
CA VAL A 206 -4.45 -7.19 5.10
C VAL A 206 -4.86 -6.76 3.69
N GLN A 207 -4.71 -5.49 3.38
CA GLN A 207 -4.83 -4.98 2.01
C GLN A 207 -3.46 -5.05 1.35
N ILE A 208 -3.39 -5.65 0.17
CA ILE A 208 -2.20 -5.68 -0.67
C ILE A 208 -2.54 -5.03 -2.00
N ASP A 209 -1.95 -3.87 -2.24
CA ASP A 209 -2.14 -3.06 -3.42
C ASP A 209 -1.29 -3.63 -4.56
N GLU A 210 -1.94 -4.10 -5.63
CA GLU A 210 -1.29 -4.46 -6.90
C GLU A 210 -1.77 -3.55 -8.04
N PRO A 211 -1.53 -2.23 -7.96
CA PRO A 211 -2.10 -1.27 -8.90
C PRO A 211 -1.54 -1.45 -10.31
N VAL A 212 -0.39 -2.11 -10.50
CA VAL A 212 0.15 -2.38 -11.85
C VAL A 212 -0.74 -3.30 -12.68
N LEU A 213 -1.71 -4.01 -12.08
CA LEU A 213 -2.70 -4.80 -12.80
C LEU A 213 -3.57 -3.99 -13.76
N VAL A 214 -3.60 -2.66 -13.64
CA VAL A 214 -4.31 -1.80 -14.59
C VAL A 214 -3.49 -1.48 -15.85
N PHE A 215 -2.22 -1.89 -15.91
CA PHE A 215 -1.35 -1.70 -17.09
C PHE A 215 -1.41 -2.88 -18.06
N ASP A 216 -0.97 -2.63 -19.29
CA ASP A 216 -0.51 -3.69 -20.18
C ASP A 216 0.82 -4.25 -19.65
N LEU A 217 0.76 -5.43 -19.03
CA LEU A 217 1.88 -6.01 -18.31
C LEU A 217 2.80 -6.84 -19.24
N PRO A 218 4.13 -6.68 -19.16
CA PRO A 218 5.07 -7.62 -19.77
C PRO A 218 4.84 -9.05 -19.25
N ALA A 219 5.07 -10.05 -20.11
CA ALA A 219 4.85 -11.46 -19.77
C ALA A 219 5.51 -11.89 -18.45
N LYS A 220 6.78 -11.52 -18.24
CA LYS A 220 7.51 -11.80 -17.00
C LYS A 220 6.85 -11.23 -15.74
N VAL A 221 6.20 -10.07 -15.85
CA VAL A 221 5.49 -9.46 -14.72
C VAL A 221 4.15 -10.15 -14.50
N LYS A 222 3.43 -10.54 -15.56
CA LYS A 222 2.22 -11.38 -15.43
C LYS A 222 2.53 -12.71 -14.74
N GLU A 223 3.58 -13.39 -15.17
CA GLU A 223 4.03 -14.68 -14.65
C GLU A 223 4.47 -14.62 -13.18
N ALA A 224 4.87 -13.43 -12.69
CA ALA A 224 5.30 -13.23 -11.30
C ALA A 224 4.16 -13.31 -10.28
N PHE A 225 2.91 -13.01 -10.66
CA PHE A 225 1.79 -12.96 -9.72
C PHE A 225 1.44 -14.31 -9.12
N LYS A 226 1.36 -15.36 -9.94
CA LYS A 226 0.98 -16.70 -9.47
C LYS A 226 1.90 -17.22 -8.35
N PRO A 227 3.23 -17.34 -8.54
CA PRO A 227 4.10 -17.83 -7.47
C PRO A 227 4.14 -16.89 -6.26
N ALA A 228 4.00 -15.58 -6.46
CA ALA A 228 3.91 -14.63 -5.35
C ALA A 228 2.70 -14.92 -4.47
N TYR A 229 1.49 -14.98 -5.05
CA TYR A 229 0.27 -15.12 -4.27
C TYR A 229 -0.02 -16.55 -3.81
N GLU A 230 0.53 -17.57 -4.47
CA GLU A 230 0.59 -18.93 -3.90
C GLU A 230 1.42 -18.95 -2.61
N LYS A 231 2.60 -18.31 -2.62
CA LYS A 231 3.45 -18.22 -1.43
C LYS A 231 2.83 -17.37 -0.32
N LEU A 232 2.28 -16.19 -0.65
CA LEU A 232 1.65 -15.32 0.35
C LEU A 232 0.36 -15.92 0.94
N SER A 233 -0.43 -16.65 0.14
CA SER A 233 -1.64 -17.33 0.64
C SER A 233 -1.32 -18.54 1.51
N ALA A 234 -0.19 -19.20 1.26
CA ALA A 234 0.32 -20.28 2.11
C ALA A 234 0.98 -19.77 3.40
N ALA A 235 1.33 -18.49 3.47
CA ALA A 235 1.84 -17.89 4.70
C ALA A 235 0.77 -17.94 5.79
N GLN A 236 1.18 -18.22 7.03
CA GLN A 236 0.30 -18.16 8.22
C GLN A 236 0.01 -16.70 8.61
N GLY A 237 -0.52 -15.92 7.66
CA GLY A 237 -0.77 -14.48 7.73
C GLY A 237 -2.25 -14.11 7.88
N PRO A 238 -2.58 -12.80 7.84
CA PRO A 238 -3.95 -12.31 7.70
C PRO A 238 -4.52 -12.68 6.33
N GLN A 239 -5.85 -12.70 6.23
CA GLN A 239 -6.55 -12.88 4.98
C GLN A 239 -6.28 -11.72 4.01
N ILE A 240 -5.97 -12.02 2.75
CA ILE A 240 -5.52 -11.01 1.78
C ILE A 240 -6.71 -10.43 1.00
N VAL A 241 -6.82 -9.10 1.05
CA VAL A 241 -7.62 -8.27 0.15
C VAL A 241 -6.68 -7.69 -0.91
N LEU A 242 -6.79 -8.16 -2.15
CA LEU A 242 -6.03 -7.58 -3.26
C LEU A 242 -6.71 -6.29 -3.72
N ALA A 243 -5.96 -5.20 -3.92
CA ALA A 243 -6.53 -3.94 -4.38
C ALA A 243 -5.93 -3.40 -5.68
N THR A 244 -6.81 -2.91 -6.55
CA THR A 244 -6.50 -2.30 -7.85
C THR A 244 -7.34 -1.03 -8.02
N TYR A 245 -6.76 0.01 -8.64
CA TYR A 245 -7.40 1.32 -8.76
C TYR A 245 -6.85 2.13 -9.93
N PHE A 246 -7.56 3.20 -10.31
CA PHE A 246 -7.27 4.12 -11.43
C PHE A 246 -7.49 3.57 -12.84
N GLY A 247 -7.75 2.27 -12.96
CA GLY A 247 -8.00 1.59 -14.22
C GLY A 247 -8.89 0.37 -14.01
N ASP A 248 -9.39 -0.19 -15.10
CA ASP A 248 -9.97 -1.52 -15.07
C ASP A 248 -8.86 -2.59 -15.11
N ILE A 249 -9.25 -3.84 -14.85
CA ILE A 249 -8.35 -4.99 -14.89
C ILE A 249 -8.81 -6.08 -15.87
N VAL A 250 -9.76 -5.75 -16.76
CA VAL A 250 -10.46 -6.75 -17.57
C VAL A 250 -9.53 -7.44 -18.58
N HIS A 251 -8.51 -6.74 -19.04
CA HIS A 251 -7.45 -7.24 -19.93
C HIS A 251 -6.44 -8.16 -19.22
N ASN A 252 -6.49 -8.25 -17.89
CA ASN A 252 -5.60 -9.07 -17.07
C ASN A 252 -6.35 -10.17 -16.28
N PHE A 253 -7.53 -10.59 -16.73
CA PHE A 253 -8.25 -11.69 -16.08
C PHE A 253 -7.50 -13.03 -16.13
N ASP A 254 -6.60 -13.22 -17.09
CA ASP A 254 -5.67 -14.36 -17.10
C ASP A 254 -4.83 -14.41 -15.81
N VAL A 255 -4.39 -13.25 -15.31
CA VAL A 255 -3.68 -13.13 -14.03
C VAL A 255 -4.62 -13.35 -12.85
N VAL A 256 -5.81 -12.74 -12.88
CA VAL A 256 -6.82 -12.88 -11.81
C VAL A 256 -7.19 -14.34 -11.58
N ASP A 257 -7.48 -15.05 -12.65
CA ASP A 257 -7.86 -16.46 -12.63
C ASP A 257 -6.74 -17.36 -12.14
N ALA A 258 -5.50 -17.06 -12.53
CA ALA A 258 -4.34 -17.87 -12.17
C ALA A 258 -3.85 -17.65 -10.74
N ALA A 259 -3.98 -16.43 -10.19
CA ALA A 259 -3.30 -16.04 -8.95
C ALA A 259 -4.24 -15.67 -7.80
N PHE A 260 -5.48 -15.21 -8.05
CA PHE A 260 -6.25 -14.49 -7.02
C PHE A 260 -7.56 -15.14 -6.59
N LYS A 261 -8.01 -16.21 -7.25
CA LYS A 261 -9.32 -16.86 -6.94
C LYS A 261 -9.49 -17.36 -5.51
N ASN A 262 -8.39 -17.61 -4.81
CA ASN A 262 -8.40 -18.10 -3.42
C ASN A 262 -8.14 -17.00 -2.38
N LEU A 263 -7.92 -15.76 -2.81
CA LEU A 263 -7.78 -14.63 -1.89
C LEU A 263 -9.13 -14.30 -1.24
N TYR A 264 -9.08 -13.61 -0.11
CA TYR A 264 -10.28 -13.29 0.67
C TYR A 264 -11.17 -12.28 -0.06
N ALA A 265 -10.57 -11.23 -0.63
CA ALA A 265 -11.31 -10.25 -1.41
C ALA A 265 -10.50 -9.69 -2.58
N LEU A 266 -11.22 -9.15 -3.57
CA LEU A 266 -10.68 -8.36 -4.67
C LEU A 266 -11.36 -6.99 -4.67
N HIS A 267 -10.56 -5.93 -4.65
CA HIS A 267 -11.00 -4.55 -4.79
C HIS A 267 -10.76 -4.04 -6.20
N VAL A 268 -11.78 -3.36 -6.75
CA VAL A 268 -11.75 -2.71 -8.06
C VAL A 268 -12.38 -1.32 -8.00
N ASP A 269 -11.84 -0.41 -8.81
CA ASP A 269 -12.31 0.97 -8.96
C ASP A 269 -13.53 1.03 -9.91
N LEU A 270 -14.71 1.17 -9.30
CA LEU A 270 -15.99 1.29 -10.00
C LEU A 270 -16.44 2.75 -10.17
N VAL A 271 -15.60 3.71 -9.77
CA VAL A 271 -15.81 5.13 -10.10
C VAL A 271 -15.24 5.40 -11.48
N ARG A 272 -14.00 4.94 -11.74
CA ARG A 272 -13.27 5.18 -12.97
C ARG A 272 -13.71 4.28 -14.11
N HIS A 273 -14.06 3.02 -13.81
CA HIS A 273 -14.58 2.03 -14.78
C HIS A 273 -15.76 1.22 -14.18
N PRO A 274 -16.93 1.84 -13.98
CA PRO A 274 -18.11 1.15 -13.43
C PRO A 274 -18.56 -0.07 -14.26
N GLU A 275 -18.30 -0.06 -15.57
CA GLU A 275 -18.66 -1.11 -16.51
C GLU A 275 -17.94 -2.44 -16.26
N GLN A 276 -16.79 -2.45 -15.57
CA GLN A 276 -16.04 -3.67 -15.30
C GLN A 276 -16.75 -4.61 -14.30
N LEU A 277 -17.75 -4.11 -13.54
CA LEU A 277 -18.36 -4.83 -12.42
C LEU A 277 -18.80 -6.25 -12.78
N GLN A 278 -19.58 -6.40 -13.84
CA GLN A 278 -20.16 -7.72 -14.18
C GLN A 278 -19.06 -8.71 -14.57
N GLN A 279 -18.08 -8.25 -15.36
CA GLN A 279 -16.97 -9.09 -15.79
C GLN A 279 -16.10 -9.52 -14.59
N VAL A 280 -15.84 -8.60 -13.65
CA VAL A 280 -15.12 -8.91 -12.41
C VAL A 280 -15.88 -9.95 -11.59
N ILE A 281 -17.19 -9.79 -11.41
CA ILE A 281 -18.03 -10.76 -10.67
C ILE A 281 -17.89 -12.18 -11.25
N ASP A 282 -17.86 -12.31 -12.57
CA ASP A 282 -17.77 -13.60 -13.26
C ASP A 282 -16.39 -14.30 -13.06
N HIS A 283 -15.35 -13.54 -12.69
CA HIS A 283 -14.00 -14.05 -12.45
C HIS A 283 -13.65 -14.21 -10.97
N LEU A 284 -14.54 -13.80 -10.05
CA LEU A 284 -14.34 -14.00 -8.63
C LEU A 284 -14.34 -15.49 -8.26
N GLY A 285 -13.49 -15.85 -7.30
CA GLY A 285 -13.59 -17.16 -6.65
C GLY A 285 -14.93 -17.39 -5.98
N PRO A 286 -15.34 -18.66 -5.74
CA PRO A 286 -16.69 -19.00 -5.27
C PRO A 286 -17.05 -18.41 -3.90
N LYS A 287 -16.05 -18.08 -3.07
CA LYS A 287 -16.22 -17.47 -1.74
C LYS A 287 -15.59 -16.08 -1.64
N GLN A 288 -15.00 -15.57 -2.71
CA GLN A 288 -14.26 -14.32 -2.69
C GLN A 288 -15.21 -13.13 -2.53
N ILE A 289 -14.81 -12.16 -1.73
CA ILE A 289 -15.55 -10.92 -1.48
C ILE A 289 -15.19 -9.89 -2.54
N LEU A 290 -16.17 -9.14 -3.02
CA LEU A 290 -15.95 -7.95 -3.83
C LEU A 290 -15.85 -6.73 -2.92
N SER A 291 -14.73 -6.01 -2.98
CA SER A 291 -14.61 -4.66 -2.43
C SER A 291 -14.88 -3.64 -3.54
N ALA A 292 -16.08 -3.06 -3.53
CA ALA A 292 -16.61 -2.21 -4.58
C ALA A 292 -16.21 -0.74 -4.33
N GLY A 293 -15.22 -0.23 -5.07
CA GLY A 293 -14.77 1.17 -5.01
C GLY A 293 -15.76 2.13 -5.68
N VAL A 294 -16.75 2.62 -4.93
CA VAL A 294 -17.86 3.44 -5.46
C VAL A 294 -17.87 4.89 -4.92
N VAL A 295 -16.93 5.23 -4.04
CA VAL A 295 -16.74 6.57 -3.50
C VAL A 295 -15.42 7.14 -4.04
N ASP A 296 -15.50 8.21 -4.82
CA ASP A 296 -14.36 8.79 -5.55
C ASP A 296 -13.25 9.27 -4.59
N GLY A 297 -12.11 8.58 -4.62
CA GLY A 297 -10.89 8.94 -3.88
C GLY A 297 -9.98 9.94 -4.60
N ARG A 298 -10.31 10.30 -5.84
CA ARG A 298 -9.50 11.12 -6.76
C ARG A 298 -10.09 12.51 -7.01
N ASN A 299 -11.32 12.77 -6.60
CA ASN A 299 -12.01 14.04 -6.80
C ASN A 299 -12.76 14.52 -5.54
N ILE A 300 -13.24 15.77 -5.57
CA ILE A 300 -13.85 16.45 -4.42
C ILE A 300 -15.37 16.50 -4.47
N TRP A 301 -15.98 15.85 -5.47
CA TRP A 301 -17.43 15.89 -5.67
C TRP A 301 -18.14 14.95 -4.70
N LYS A 302 -19.27 15.41 -4.17
CA LYS A 302 -20.15 14.58 -3.35
C LYS A 302 -20.62 13.37 -4.16
N THR A 303 -20.49 12.17 -3.59
CA THR A 303 -20.96 10.93 -4.20
C THR A 303 -22.45 10.99 -4.53
N ASN A 304 -22.81 10.58 -5.74
CA ASN A 304 -24.20 10.32 -6.10
C ASN A 304 -24.64 8.99 -5.47
N PHE A 305 -25.28 9.05 -4.31
CA PHE A 305 -25.69 7.85 -3.57
C PHE A 305 -26.62 6.94 -4.34
N LYS A 306 -27.54 7.49 -5.16
CA LYS A 306 -28.43 6.64 -5.97
C LYS A 306 -27.62 5.74 -6.90
N LYS A 307 -26.66 6.32 -7.65
CA LYS A 307 -25.80 5.56 -8.57
C LYS A 307 -24.91 4.56 -7.83
N ALA A 308 -24.31 4.96 -6.71
CA ALA A 308 -23.46 4.07 -5.92
C ALA A 308 -24.26 2.89 -5.33
N ILE A 309 -25.47 3.14 -4.82
CA ILE A 309 -26.37 2.11 -4.29
C ILE A 309 -26.78 1.14 -5.40
N GLU A 310 -27.15 1.61 -6.59
CA GLU A 310 -27.52 0.75 -7.73
C GLU A 310 -26.37 -0.22 -8.11
N VAL A 311 -25.13 0.27 -8.13
CA VAL A 311 -23.93 -0.55 -8.38
C VAL A 311 -23.74 -1.61 -7.28
N VAL A 312 -23.82 -1.21 -6.01
CA VAL A 312 -23.65 -2.11 -4.87
C VAL A 312 -24.78 -3.15 -4.79
N GLU A 313 -26.03 -2.76 -5.03
CA GLU A 313 -27.18 -3.67 -5.06
C GLU A 313 -27.04 -4.70 -6.18
N THR A 314 -26.54 -4.31 -7.35
CA THR A 314 -26.23 -5.24 -8.44
C THR A 314 -25.24 -6.32 -7.98
N ALA A 315 -24.16 -5.92 -7.30
CA ALA A 315 -23.20 -6.86 -6.73
C ALA A 315 -23.83 -7.75 -5.65
N VAL A 316 -24.64 -7.17 -4.75
CA VAL A 316 -25.31 -7.90 -3.66
C VAL A 316 -26.30 -8.93 -4.20
N GLN A 317 -27.04 -8.63 -5.26
CA GLN A 317 -27.97 -9.57 -5.90
C GLN A 317 -27.26 -10.79 -6.49
N LYS A 318 -26.03 -10.63 -6.97
CA LYS A 318 -25.22 -11.70 -7.58
C LYS A 318 -24.42 -12.51 -6.56
N LEU A 319 -23.83 -11.83 -5.58
CA LEU A 319 -22.85 -12.42 -4.66
C LEU A 319 -23.43 -12.72 -3.27
N GLY A 320 -24.54 -12.08 -2.91
CA GLY A 320 -25.03 -12.00 -1.54
C GLY A 320 -24.36 -10.89 -0.74
N LYS A 321 -25.10 -10.34 0.23
CA LYS A 321 -24.68 -9.17 1.03
C LYS A 321 -23.37 -9.36 1.80
N ASP A 322 -23.07 -10.60 2.20
CA ASP A 322 -21.88 -10.93 3.02
C ASP A 322 -20.60 -11.06 2.17
N ARG A 323 -20.73 -10.95 0.84
CA ARG A 323 -19.62 -10.99 -0.14
C ARG A 323 -19.41 -9.65 -0.85
N VAL A 324 -19.93 -8.56 -0.29
CA VAL A 324 -19.74 -7.21 -0.80
C VAL A 324 -19.26 -6.30 0.32
N ILE A 325 -18.29 -5.44 0.01
CA ILE A 325 -17.82 -4.33 0.84
C ILE A 325 -17.98 -3.05 0.02
N VAL A 326 -18.51 -1.99 0.61
CA VAL A 326 -18.53 -0.65 0.00
C VAL A 326 -17.21 0.04 0.32
N ALA A 327 -16.49 0.50 -0.69
CA ALA A 327 -15.16 1.09 -0.54
C ALA A 327 -14.99 2.42 -1.26
N SER A 328 -13.95 3.18 -0.87
CA SER A 328 -13.35 4.21 -1.72
C SER A 328 -12.74 3.59 -2.98
N SER A 329 -12.86 4.24 -4.14
CA SER A 329 -12.23 3.85 -5.40
C SER A 329 -10.71 3.97 -5.42
#